data_AF-A0AAE8L622-F1
#
_entry.id   AF-A0AAE8L622-F1
#
_cell.length_a   1.000
_cell.length_b   1.000
_cell.length_c   1.000
_cell.angle_alpha   90.00
_cell.angle_beta   90.00
_cell.angle_gamma   90.00
#
_symmetry.space_group_name_H-M   'P 1'
#
loop_
_entity.id
_entity.type
_entity.pdbx_description
1 polymer ?
#
loop_
_entity_poly.entity_id
_entity_poly.type
_entity_poly.pdbx_seq_one_letter_code
_entity_poly.pdbx_strand_id
1 'polypeptide(L)'
;MSSPLPNARDSFAAACRRLGPRLMRDLGLSDVQAAGLLGNLGHETGGFRHLQEIAPAVPGSRGGWGLAQWTGPRRVALEAWCRARGLDPADPEAGYGYLCAELRTTEAPALAALRTTTTLAAATETVWRRYERPGVVAPARRLAWARRALAALRDGPAAPAPDRRPGQA
;
A
#
# COMPACT_ATOMS: atom_id res chain seq x y z
N MET A 1 -8.79 -1.27 -28.21
CA MET A 1 -8.69 -2.55 -27.48
C MET A 1 -8.71 -2.22 -26.00
N SER A 2 -9.86 -2.37 -25.36
CA SER A 2 -10.05 -2.07 -23.94
C SER A 2 -9.26 -3.05 -23.10
N SER A 3 -8.27 -2.57 -22.35
CA SER A 3 -7.58 -3.39 -21.35
C SER A 3 -8.60 -3.90 -20.34
N PRO A 4 -8.66 -5.23 -20.08
CA PRO A 4 -9.58 -5.76 -19.08
C PRO A 4 -9.17 -5.25 -17.69
N LEU A 5 -10.18 -4.90 -16.89
CA LEU A 5 -10.03 -4.61 -15.45
C LEU A 5 -9.22 -5.74 -14.78
N PRO A 6 -8.28 -5.44 -13.88
CA PRO A 6 -7.56 -6.47 -13.16
C PRO A 6 -8.55 -7.38 -12.42
N ASN A 7 -8.42 -8.68 -12.67
CA ASN A 7 -9.30 -9.74 -12.19
C ASN A 7 -9.42 -9.68 -10.65
N ALA A 8 -10.64 -9.76 -10.12
CA ALA A 8 -10.94 -9.76 -8.68
C ALA A 8 -10.44 -11.00 -7.90
N ARG A 9 -9.41 -11.69 -8.39
CA ARG A 9 -8.82 -12.91 -7.81
C ARG A 9 -7.30 -12.87 -7.67
N ASP A 10 -6.69 -11.68 -7.66
CA ASP A 10 -5.32 -11.59 -7.18
C ASP A 10 -5.29 -11.84 -5.68
N SER A 11 -4.69 -12.97 -5.29
CA SER A 11 -4.41 -13.22 -3.88
C SER A 11 -3.64 -12.04 -3.28
N PHE A 12 -3.82 -11.80 -1.98
CA PHE A 12 -3.05 -10.78 -1.26
C PHE A 12 -1.53 -10.89 -1.52
N ALA A 13 -1.01 -12.11 -1.66
CA ALA A 13 0.39 -12.36 -1.98
C ALA A 13 0.77 -11.86 -3.40
N ALA A 14 -0.09 -12.07 -4.40
CA ALA A 14 0.12 -11.55 -5.76
C ALA A 14 0.11 -10.01 -5.78
N ALA A 15 -0.83 -9.39 -5.06
CA ALA A 15 -0.86 -7.94 -4.90
C ALA A 15 0.41 -7.42 -4.20
N CYS A 16 0.89 -8.09 -3.15
CA CYS A 16 2.14 -7.73 -2.47
C CYS A 16 3.33 -7.82 -3.42
N ARG A 17 3.45 -8.89 -4.21
CA ARG A 17 4.53 -9.04 -5.22
C ARG A 17 4.49 -7.95 -6.28
N ARG A 18 3.31 -7.46 -6.65
CA ARG A 18 3.16 -6.35 -7.60
C ARG A 18 3.49 -4.99 -6.99
N LEU A 19 3.00 -4.72 -5.78
CA LEU A 19 3.06 -3.38 -5.16
C LEU A 19 4.35 -3.15 -4.36
N GLY A 20 4.87 -4.17 -3.68
CA GLY A 20 6.03 -4.04 -2.79
C GLY A 20 7.28 -3.50 -3.47
N PRO A 21 7.75 -4.08 -4.60
CA PRO A 21 8.91 -3.56 -5.33
C PRO A 21 8.73 -2.11 -5.78
N ARG A 22 7.49 -1.72 -6.11
CA ARG A 22 7.18 -0.35 -6.49
C ARG A 22 7.26 0.58 -5.27
N LEU A 23 6.71 0.20 -4.12
CA LEU A 23 6.85 0.96 -2.87
C LEU A 23 8.30 1.12 -2.44
N MET A 24 9.11 0.06 -2.55
CA MET A 24 10.54 0.12 -2.26
C MET A 24 11.25 1.15 -3.14
N ARG A 25 11.02 1.10 -4.46
CA ARG A 25 11.64 2.00 -5.43
C ARG A 25 11.12 3.44 -5.29
N ASP A 26 9.81 3.61 -5.26
CA ASP A 26 9.17 4.92 -5.36
C ASP A 26 9.19 5.63 -3.99
N LEU A 27 9.10 4.91 -2.89
CA LEU A 27 9.11 5.48 -1.53
C LEU A 27 10.39 5.15 -0.75
N GLY A 28 11.43 4.58 -1.37
CA GLY A 28 12.70 4.30 -0.70
C GLY A 28 12.54 3.44 0.56
N LEU A 29 11.65 2.44 0.50
CA LEU A 29 11.35 1.54 1.61
C LEU A 29 12.17 0.25 1.52
N SER A 30 12.50 -0.35 2.66
CA SER A 30 12.95 -1.74 2.73
C SER A 30 11.78 -2.72 2.53
N ASP A 31 12.08 -4.01 2.40
CA ASP A 31 11.06 -5.08 2.36
C ASP A 31 10.22 -5.13 3.63
N VAL A 32 10.86 -4.98 4.79
CA VAL A 32 10.19 -4.94 6.10
C VAL A 32 9.24 -3.75 6.18
N GLN A 33 9.66 -2.58 5.71
CA GLN A 33 8.85 -1.35 5.74
C GLN A 33 7.69 -1.42 4.75
N ALA A 34 7.94 -1.88 3.53
CA ALA A 34 6.90 -2.10 2.52
C ALA A 34 5.89 -3.15 2.98
N ALA A 35 6.34 -4.23 3.61
CA ALA A 35 5.46 -5.25 4.19
C ALA A 35 4.61 -4.71 5.36
N GLY A 36 5.17 -3.84 6.20
CA GLY A 36 4.42 -3.15 7.26
C GLY A 36 3.29 -2.28 6.70
N LEU A 37 3.56 -1.53 5.62
CA LEU A 37 2.55 -0.74 4.91
C LEU A 37 1.48 -1.64 4.26
N LEU A 38 1.89 -2.61 3.44
CA LEU A 38 0.97 -3.54 2.76
C LEU A 38 0.14 -4.37 3.73
N GLY A 39 0.69 -4.73 4.89
CA GLY A 39 -0.04 -5.46 5.94
C GLY A 39 -1.19 -4.65 6.53
N ASN A 40 -0.99 -3.34 6.72
CA ASN A 40 -2.05 -2.43 7.17
C ASN A 40 -3.12 -2.26 6.10
N LEU A 41 -2.72 -1.92 4.86
CA LEU A 41 -3.65 -1.77 3.73
C LEU A 41 -4.44 -3.06 3.48
N GLY A 42 -3.78 -4.22 3.60
CA GLY A 42 -4.40 -5.54 3.51
C GLY A 42 -5.42 -5.79 4.62
N HIS A 43 -5.19 -5.30 5.84
CA HIS A 43 -6.19 -5.37 6.90
C HIS A 43 -7.42 -4.52 6.58
N GLU A 44 -7.22 -3.27 6.13
CA GLU A 44 -8.31 -2.33 5.80
C GLU A 44 -9.21 -2.85 4.66
N THR A 45 -8.62 -3.53 3.69
CA THR A 45 -9.31 -3.90 2.44
C THR A 45 -9.71 -5.38 2.36
N GLY A 46 -9.53 -6.16 3.44
CA GLY A 46 -9.74 -7.61 3.43
C GLY A 46 -8.79 -8.35 2.46
N GLY A 47 -7.56 -7.85 2.31
CA GLY A 47 -6.55 -8.36 1.38
C GLY A 47 -6.73 -7.85 -0.05
N PHE A 48 -7.10 -6.58 -0.21
CA PHE A 48 -7.41 -5.90 -1.47
C PHE A 48 -8.66 -6.45 -2.19
N ARG A 49 -9.57 -7.10 -1.45
CA ARG A 49 -10.84 -7.61 -1.96
C ARG A 49 -11.95 -6.56 -1.97
N HIS A 50 -11.82 -5.55 -1.12
CA HIS A 50 -12.79 -4.47 -0.96
C HIS A 50 -12.07 -3.13 -1.10
N LEU A 51 -11.92 -2.65 -2.35
CA LEU A 51 -11.38 -1.33 -2.65
C LEU A 51 -12.45 -0.23 -2.62
N GLN A 52 -13.73 -0.58 -2.53
CA GLN A 52 -14.83 0.34 -2.24
C GLN A 52 -15.56 -0.20 -1.01
N GLU A 53 -15.75 0.65 0.01
CA GLU A 53 -16.53 0.32 1.19
C GLU A 53 -17.99 0.08 0.76
N ILE A 54 -18.52 -1.10 1.10
CA ILE A 54 -19.86 -1.55 0.69
C ILE A 54 -20.94 -0.96 1.61
N ALA A 55 -20.61 -0.72 2.88
CA ALA A 55 -21.52 -0.18 3.89
C ALA A 55 -20.80 0.92 4.70
N PRO A 56 -20.88 2.20 4.29
CA PRO A 56 -20.24 3.32 4.97
C PRO A 56 -20.69 3.44 6.42
N ALA A 57 -19.75 3.52 7.36
CA ALA A 57 -20.07 3.73 8.78
C ALA A 57 -20.80 5.07 9.06
N VAL A 58 -20.69 6.04 8.15
CA VAL A 58 -21.38 7.34 8.22
C VAL A 58 -22.51 7.36 7.19
N PRO A 59 -23.79 7.44 7.61
CA PRO A 59 -24.93 7.55 6.69
C PRO A 59 -24.77 8.74 5.73
N GLY A 60 -24.92 8.49 4.42
CA GLY A 60 -24.74 9.50 3.37
C GLY A 60 -23.28 9.74 2.95
N SER A 61 -22.30 9.13 3.61
CA SER A 61 -20.91 9.11 3.14
C SER A 61 -20.75 8.15 1.96
N ARG A 62 -19.79 8.45 1.08
CA ARG A 62 -19.42 7.55 -0.03
C ARG A 62 -18.54 6.37 0.43
N GLY A 63 -18.13 6.36 1.70
CA GLY A 63 -17.28 5.34 2.32
C GLY A 63 -15.80 5.38 1.91
N GLY A 64 -15.01 4.44 2.42
CA GLY A 64 -13.61 4.21 2.12
C GLY A 64 -13.39 3.79 0.66
N TRP A 65 -12.33 4.32 0.06
CA TRP A 65 -11.99 4.06 -1.34
C TRP A 65 -10.51 3.72 -1.50
N GLY A 66 -10.21 2.84 -2.46
CA GLY A 66 -8.87 2.47 -2.87
C GLY A 66 -8.07 1.69 -1.83
N LEU A 67 -6.76 1.64 -2.05
CA LEU A 67 -5.80 0.81 -1.31
C LEU A 67 -5.73 1.15 0.18
N ALA A 68 -5.92 2.42 0.55
CA ALA A 68 -5.84 2.90 1.92
C ALA A 68 -7.21 3.27 2.52
N GLN A 69 -8.31 2.82 1.88
CA GLN A 69 -9.68 3.14 2.32
C GLN A 69 -9.86 4.64 2.63
N TRP A 70 -9.42 5.52 1.72
CA TRP A 70 -9.52 6.96 1.91
C TRP A 70 -10.98 7.37 2.13
N THR A 71 -11.23 8.04 3.26
CA THR A 71 -12.54 8.57 3.64
C THR A 71 -12.48 10.09 3.79
N GLY A 72 -13.65 10.74 3.77
CA GLY A 72 -13.79 12.16 4.08
C GLY A 72 -12.83 13.07 3.28
N PRO A 73 -12.09 13.98 3.92
CA PRO A 73 -11.17 14.90 3.24
C PRO A 73 -10.10 14.21 2.39
N ARG A 74 -9.61 13.03 2.81
CA ARG A 74 -8.57 12.30 2.06
C ARG A 74 -9.11 11.75 0.74
N ARG A 75 -10.39 11.33 0.70
CA ARG A 75 -11.05 10.92 -0.54
C ARG A 75 -11.25 12.10 -1.49
N VAL A 76 -11.64 13.27 -0.97
CA VAL A 76 -11.77 14.49 -1.77
C VAL A 76 -10.42 14.89 -2.39
N ALA A 77 -9.34 14.78 -1.61
CA ALA A 77 -7.98 15.07 -2.08
C ALA A 77 -7.51 14.09 -3.18
N LEU A 78 -7.80 12.78 -3.04
CA LEU A 78 -7.59 11.81 -4.12
C LEU A 78 -8.31 12.21 -5.41
N GLU A 79 -9.61 12.49 -5.32
CA GLU A 79 -10.43 12.80 -6.49
C GLU A 79 -9.97 14.10 -7.18
N ALA A 80 -9.58 15.10 -6.40
CA ALA A 80 -8.99 16.33 -6.92
C ALA A 80 -7.62 16.07 -7.58
N TRP A 81 -6.78 15.24 -6.98
CA TRP A 81 -5.47 14.86 -7.52
C TRP A 81 -5.59 14.12 -8.85
N CYS A 82 -6.55 13.19 -8.95
CA CYS A 82 -6.88 12.46 -10.18
C CYS A 82 -7.41 13.41 -11.28
N ARG A 83 -8.39 14.26 -10.95
CA ARG A 83 -8.96 15.24 -11.89
C ARG A 83 -7.90 16.16 -12.48
N ALA A 84 -6.98 16.65 -11.65
CA ALA A 84 -5.89 17.53 -12.09
C ALA A 84 -4.90 16.86 -13.06
N ARG A 85 -4.92 15.52 -13.17
CA ARG A 85 -4.02 14.71 -14.00
C ARG A 85 -4.74 13.97 -15.13
N GLY A 86 -6.05 14.16 -15.28
CA GLY A 86 -6.86 13.42 -16.25
C GLY A 86 -6.91 11.91 -15.94
N LEU A 87 -6.77 11.52 -14.67
CA LEU A 87 -6.83 10.12 -14.23
C LEU A 87 -8.23 9.77 -13.72
N ASP A 88 -8.63 8.53 -13.92
CA ASP A 88 -9.85 7.98 -13.31
C ASP A 88 -9.54 7.53 -11.87
N PRO A 89 -10.22 8.06 -10.83
CA PRO A 89 -10.05 7.56 -9.46
C PRO A 89 -10.43 6.09 -9.27
N ALA A 90 -11.15 5.47 -10.22
CA ALA A 90 -11.44 4.02 -10.25
C ALA A 90 -10.27 3.18 -10.77
N ASP A 91 -9.29 3.78 -11.43
CA ASP A 91 -8.08 3.07 -11.86
C ASP A 91 -7.21 2.71 -10.65
N PRO A 92 -6.90 1.42 -10.42
CA PRO A 92 -5.99 1.00 -9.36
C PRO A 92 -4.62 1.69 -9.41
N GLU A 93 -4.14 2.04 -10.61
CA GLU A 93 -2.87 2.76 -10.79
C GLU A 93 -2.96 4.22 -10.32
N ALA A 94 -4.12 4.87 -10.49
CA ALA A 94 -4.36 6.20 -9.92
C ALA A 94 -4.36 6.16 -8.39
N GLY A 95 -4.95 5.12 -7.80
CA GLY A 95 -4.90 4.86 -6.36
C GLY A 95 -3.46 4.68 -5.86
N TYR A 96 -2.65 3.86 -6.51
CA TYR A 96 -1.23 3.70 -6.16
C TYR A 96 -0.45 5.02 -6.29
N GLY A 97 -0.67 5.75 -7.38
CA GLY A 97 -0.02 7.05 -7.63
C GLY A 97 -0.34 8.07 -6.52
N TYR A 98 -1.61 8.16 -6.12
CA TYR A 98 -2.03 9.04 -5.04
C TYR A 98 -1.46 8.61 -3.68
N LEU A 99 -1.45 7.30 -3.36
CA LEU A 99 -0.79 6.79 -2.14
C LEU A 99 0.65 7.30 -2.03
N CYS A 100 1.40 7.23 -3.13
CA CYS A 100 2.77 7.73 -3.15
C CYS A 100 2.85 9.26 -3.05
N ALA A 101 1.94 9.98 -3.70
CA ALA A 101 1.88 11.44 -3.63
C ALA A 101 1.57 11.94 -2.21
N GLU A 102 0.58 11.33 -1.55
CA GLU A 102 0.16 11.64 -0.18
C GLU A 102 1.31 11.37 0.81
N LEU A 103 1.92 10.18 0.74
CA LEU A 103 3.06 9.80 1.59
C LEU A 103 4.30 10.68 1.40
N ARG A 104 4.48 11.32 0.24
CA ARG A 104 5.58 12.27 0.00
C ARG A 104 5.24 13.71 0.39
N THR A 105 3.97 14.01 0.67
CA THR A 105 3.51 15.39 0.91
C THR A 105 2.83 15.50 2.27
N THR A 106 1.50 15.40 2.32
CA THR A 106 0.70 15.60 3.53
C THR A 106 0.96 14.54 4.60
N GLU A 107 1.40 13.34 4.21
CA GLU A 107 1.76 12.25 5.11
C GLU A 107 3.28 11.99 5.15
N ALA A 108 4.10 12.96 4.72
CA ALA A 108 5.56 12.87 4.78
C ALA A 108 6.12 12.55 6.17
N PRO A 109 5.58 13.06 7.30
CA PRO A 109 6.03 12.67 8.63
C PRO A 109 5.82 11.17 8.92
N ALA A 110 4.73 10.58 8.41
CA ALA A 110 4.48 9.14 8.57
C ALA A 110 5.46 8.31 7.74
N LEU A 111 5.76 8.74 6.51
CA LEU A 111 6.78 8.10 5.68
C LEU A 111 8.18 8.19 6.30
N ALA A 112 8.55 9.36 6.83
CA ALA A 112 9.83 9.56 7.50
C ALA A 112 9.97 8.63 8.72
N ALA A 113 8.95 8.54 9.57
CA ALA A 113 8.94 7.62 10.70
C ALA A 113 8.99 6.15 10.26
N LEU A 114 8.27 5.78 9.20
CA LEU A 114 8.30 4.40 8.69
C LEU A 114 9.72 4.01 8.25
N ARG A 115 10.43 4.91 7.57
CA ARG A 115 11.81 4.68 7.09
C ARG A 115 12.84 4.47 8.21
N THR A 116 12.56 4.89 9.44
CA THR A 116 13.47 4.64 10.58
C THR A 116 13.23 3.28 11.25
N THR A 117 12.20 2.54 10.85
CA THR A 117 11.88 1.25 11.46
C THR A 117 12.73 0.12 10.88
N THR A 118 13.16 -0.81 11.74
CA THR A 118 14.00 -1.96 11.37
C THR A 118 13.31 -3.31 11.55
N THR A 119 12.20 -3.35 12.28
CA THR A 119 11.44 -4.58 12.54
C THR A 119 10.05 -4.52 11.92
N LEU A 120 9.52 -5.68 11.52
CA LEU A 120 8.19 -5.76 10.93
C LEU A 120 7.10 -5.26 11.89
N ALA A 121 7.25 -5.54 13.18
CA ALA A 121 6.32 -5.04 14.21
C ALA A 121 6.35 -3.50 14.28
N ALA A 122 7.54 -2.90 14.36
CA ALA A 122 7.68 -1.44 14.40
C ALA A 122 7.18 -0.75 13.12
N ALA A 123 7.46 -1.33 11.95
CA ALA A 123 6.94 -0.84 10.67
C ALA A 123 5.41 -0.89 10.63
N THR A 124 4.84 -2.04 11.00
CA THR A 124 3.37 -2.23 11.06
C THR A 124 2.73 -1.24 12.01
N GLU A 125 3.33 -1.05 13.19
CA GLU A 125 2.88 -0.12 14.22
C GLU A 125 2.93 1.33 13.77
N THR A 126 4.05 1.72 13.18
CA THR A 126 4.24 3.08 12.68
C THR A 126 3.16 3.44 11.65
N VAL A 127 2.81 2.50 10.76
CA VAL A 127 1.78 2.76 9.74
C VAL A 127 0.41 2.98 10.37
N TRP A 128 -0.09 2.11 11.26
CA TRP A 128 -1.42 2.38 11.83
C TRP A 128 -1.43 3.57 12.79
N ARG A 129 -0.32 3.86 13.50
CA ARG A 129 -0.25 5.02 14.40
C ARG A 129 -0.16 6.34 13.66
N ARG A 130 0.65 6.39 12.60
CA ARG A 130 1.05 7.65 11.96
C ARG A 130 0.34 7.90 10.65
N TYR A 131 -0.09 6.87 9.92
CA TYR A 131 -0.74 7.01 8.61
C TYR A 131 -2.24 6.67 8.66
N GLU A 132 -2.63 5.45 9.04
CA GLU A 132 -4.04 5.04 8.99
C GLU A 132 -4.89 5.72 10.08
N ARG A 133 -4.36 5.81 11.31
CA ARG A 133 -5.05 6.35 12.49
C ARG A 133 -6.48 5.80 12.64
N PRO A 134 -6.65 4.45 12.67
CA PRO A 134 -7.96 3.82 12.66
C PRO A 134 -8.67 3.96 14.02
N GLY A 135 -10.00 3.99 14.03
CA GLY A 135 -10.77 3.95 15.28
C GLY A 135 -10.61 2.62 16.04
N VAL A 136 -10.45 1.50 15.32
CA VAL A 136 -10.13 0.18 15.88
C VAL A 136 -8.81 -0.31 15.32
N VAL A 137 -7.82 -0.45 16.21
CA VAL A 137 -6.44 -0.73 15.79
C VAL A 137 -6.22 -2.19 15.38
N ALA A 138 -6.74 -3.18 16.11
CA ALA A 138 -6.51 -4.62 15.81
C ALA A 138 -5.03 -4.99 15.50
N PRO A 139 -4.05 -4.67 16.37
CA PRO A 139 -2.62 -4.74 16.08
C PRO A 139 -2.13 -6.15 15.69
N ALA A 140 -2.65 -7.19 16.35
CA ALA A 140 -2.30 -8.58 16.04
C ALA A 140 -2.71 -8.99 14.61
N ARG A 141 -3.88 -8.52 14.13
CA ARG A 141 -4.36 -8.81 12.77
C ARG A 141 -3.49 -8.10 11.73
N ARG A 142 -3.18 -6.81 11.95
CA ARG A 142 -2.28 -6.05 11.08
C ARG A 142 -0.90 -6.69 10.97
N LEU A 143 -0.33 -7.14 12.10
CA LEU A 143 0.95 -7.85 12.10
C LEU A 143 0.88 -9.20 11.36
N ALA A 144 -0.23 -9.94 11.48
CA ALA A 144 -0.43 -11.18 10.74
C ALA A 144 -0.47 -10.94 9.22
N TRP A 145 -1.15 -9.88 8.76
CA TRP A 145 -1.12 -9.47 7.36
C TRP A 145 0.27 -9.00 6.92
N ALA A 146 0.98 -8.24 7.74
CA ALA A 146 2.35 -7.80 7.45
C ALA A 146 3.32 -8.98 7.30
N ARG A 147 3.16 -10.05 8.10
CA ARG A 147 3.96 -11.30 7.95
C ARG A 147 3.69 -11.97 6.60
N ARG A 148 2.43 -12.05 6.18
CA ARG A 148 2.04 -12.59 4.87
C ARG A 148 2.59 -11.75 3.72
N ALA A 149 2.60 -10.43 3.87
CA ALA A 149 3.19 -9.53 2.89
C ALA A 149 4.69 -9.77 2.78
N LEU A 150 5.41 -9.80 3.92
CA LEU A 150 6.85 -10.02 3.94
C LEU A 150 7.25 -11.36 3.31
N ALA A 151 6.51 -12.44 3.62
CA ALA A 151 6.70 -13.73 2.98
C ALA A 151 6.55 -13.61 1.45
N ALA A 152 5.45 -13.00 0.98
CA ALA A 152 5.22 -12.82 -0.46
C ALA A 152 6.29 -11.99 -1.17
N LEU A 153 6.89 -10.99 -0.49
CA LEU A 153 7.97 -10.16 -1.04
C LEU A 153 9.29 -10.92 -1.15
N ARG A 154 9.54 -11.86 -0.23
CA ARG A 154 10.77 -12.66 -0.19
C ARG A 154 10.70 -13.93 -1.03
N ASP A 155 9.50 -14.43 -1.29
CA ASP A 155 9.23 -15.58 -2.16
C ASP A 155 9.18 -15.22 -3.66
N GLY A 156 9.50 -13.97 -4.04
CA GLY A 156 9.66 -13.58 -5.44
C GLY A 156 10.91 -14.22 -6.08
N PRO A 157 10.99 -14.35 -7.42
CA PRO A 157 12.21 -14.82 -8.05
C PRO A 157 13.37 -13.92 -7.62
N ALA A 158 14.46 -14.52 -7.15
CA ALA A 158 15.65 -13.80 -6.73
C ALA A 158 16.04 -12.78 -7.81
N ALA A 159 16.33 -11.54 -7.42
CA ALA A 159 16.93 -10.58 -8.33
C ALA A 159 18.16 -11.24 -9.00
N PRO A 160 18.36 -11.10 -10.32
CA PRO A 160 19.54 -11.67 -10.97
C PRO A 160 20.78 -11.17 -10.21
N ALA A 161 21.65 -12.11 -9.84
CA ALA A 161 22.90 -11.80 -9.18
C ALA A 161 23.65 -10.72 -9.99
N PRO A 162 24.32 -9.76 -9.34
CA PRO A 162 25.13 -8.79 -10.06
C PRO A 162 26.11 -9.55 -10.95
N ASP A 163 26.06 -9.27 -12.24
CA ASP A 163 26.87 -9.91 -13.27
C ASP A 163 28.35 -9.80 -12.84
N ARG A 164 28.92 -10.94 -12.42
CA ARG A 164 30.34 -11.03 -12.15
C ARG A 164 31.02 -11.02 -13.51
N ARG A 165 31.37 -9.83 -13.99
CA ARG A 165 32.23 -9.66 -15.16
C ARG A 165 33.47 -10.53 -14.98
N PRO A 166 33.72 -11.52 -15.85
CA PRO A 166 34.97 -12.27 -15.80
C PRO A 166 36.08 -11.36 -16.34
N GLY A 167 37.13 -11.16 -15.54
CA GLY A 167 38.40 -10.59 -15.99
C GLY A 167 38.72 -9.20 -15.44
N GLN A 168 39.23 -9.16 -14.22
CA GLN A 168 40.37 -8.30 -13.88
C GLN A 168 41.36 -9.17 -13.08
N ALA A 169 42.31 -9.73 -13.81
CA ALA A 169 43.60 -10.16 -13.30
C ALA A 169 44.64 -9.13 -13.79
#